data_AF-A0A940NZ35-F1
#
_entry.id   AF-A0A940NZ35-F1
#
_cell.length_a   1.000
_cell.length_b   1.000
_cell.length_c   1.000
_cell.angle_alpha   90.00
_cell.angle_beta   90.00
_cell.angle_gamma   90.00
#
_symmetry.space_group_name_H-M   'P 1'
#
loop_
_entity.id
_entity.type
_entity.pdbx_description
1 polymer ?
#
loop_
_entity_poly.entity_id
_entity_poly.type
_entity_poly.pdbx_seq_one_letter_code
_entity_poly.pdbx_strand_id
1 'polypeptide(L)'
;QDFSTPLTGCTGKIKNALIAVRYAPSAVNRQPWRIVKCGSLFHFYLKHSRGYAGDKGDIQKVDMGIALYHFMRVAGGTLKIADPGLAVPEGTEYTATVVF
;
A
#
# COMPACT_ATOMS: atom_id res chain seq x y z
N GLN A 1 11.20 -3.07 8.33
CA GLN A 1 10.99 -1.64 8.64
C GLN A 1 9.58 -1.50 9.20
N ASP A 2 9.24 -0.39 9.83
CA ASP A 2 7.92 -0.14 10.44
C ASP A 2 7.36 1.20 9.95
N PHE A 3 6.32 1.71 10.62
CA PHE A 3 5.68 2.99 10.26
C PHE A 3 6.43 4.23 10.76
N SER A 4 7.45 4.08 11.60
CA SER A 4 8.18 5.20 12.20
C SER A 4 9.27 5.76 11.28
N THR A 5 9.76 4.94 10.34
CA THR A 5 10.89 5.29 9.49
C THR A 5 10.52 5.22 8.01
N PRO A 6 10.70 6.31 7.24
CA PRO A 6 10.48 6.28 5.80
C PRO A 6 11.34 5.21 5.10
N LEU A 7 10.75 4.52 4.12
CA LEU A 7 11.45 3.52 3.33
C LEU A 7 12.52 4.17 2.45
N THR A 8 13.79 3.90 2.74
CA THR A 8 14.95 4.35 1.97
C THR A 8 15.70 3.18 1.33
N GLY A 9 16.62 3.47 0.41
CA GLY A 9 17.55 2.48 -0.15
C GLY A 9 16.97 1.48 -1.16
N CYS A 10 15.70 1.59 -1.56
CA CYS A 10 15.15 0.78 -2.64
C CYS A 10 15.73 1.20 -4.00
N THR A 11 16.20 0.24 -4.79
CA THR A 11 16.81 0.46 -6.11
C THR A 11 16.08 -0.32 -7.21
N GLY A 12 16.44 -0.03 -8.47
CA GLY A 12 15.98 -0.77 -9.65
C GLY A 12 14.46 -0.92 -9.75
N LYS A 13 14.01 -2.14 -10.05
CA LYS A 13 12.61 -2.49 -10.30
C LYS A 13 11.68 -2.11 -9.15
N ILE A 14 12.11 -2.31 -7.90
CA ILE A 14 11.32 -1.95 -6.71
C ILE A 14 11.17 -0.44 -6.58
N LYS A 15 12.23 0.33 -6.82
CA LYS A 15 12.15 1.81 -6.82
C LYS A 15 11.11 2.28 -7.84
N ASN A 16 11.13 1.70 -9.05
CA ASN A 16 10.16 2.04 -10.09
C ASN A 16 8.73 1.63 -9.72
N ALA A 17 8.54 0.50 -9.04
CA ALA A 17 7.22 0.07 -8.56
C ALA A 17 6.66 1.02 -7.49
N LEU A 18 7.50 1.45 -6.54
CA LEU A 18 7.11 2.47 -5.55
C LEU A 18 6.77 3.81 -6.21
N ILE A 19 7.50 4.20 -7.24
CA ILE A 19 7.19 5.39 -8.05
C ILE A 19 5.85 5.21 -8.78
N ALA A 20 5.57 4.04 -9.36
CA ALA A 20 4.32 3.77 -10.04
C ALA A 20 3.11 3.86 -9.10
N VAL A 21 3.26 3.44 -7.83
CA VAL A 21 2.26 3.66 -6.77
C VAL A 21 2.04 5.15 -6.51
N ARG A 22 3.08 5.97 -6.48
CA ARG A 22 2.94 7.43 -6.31
C ARG A 22 2.19 8.10 -7.46
N TYR A 23 2.23 7.52 -8.66
CA TYR A 23 1.49 8.00 -9.83
C TYR A 23 0.08 7.41 -9.96
N ALA A 24 -0.29 6.44 -9.11
CA ALA A 24 -1.61 5.85 -9.14
C ALA A 24 -2.69 6.91 -8.83
N PRO A 25 -3.81 6.94 -9.58
CA PRO A 25 -4.91 7.82 -9.24
C PRO A 25 -5.58 7.37 -7.93
N SER A 26 -6.16 8.33 -7.20
CA SER A 26 -7.00 8.06 -6.04
C SER A 26 -8.12 9.10 -5.89
N ALA A 27 -9.21 8.74 -5.22
CA ALA A 27 -10.31 9.65 -4.94
C ALA A 27 -9.80 10.92 -4.25
N VAL A 28 -10.09 12.07 -4.88
CA VAL A 28 -9.62 13.42 -4.50
C VAL A 28 -8.12 13.50 -4.18
N ASN A 29 -7.31 12.63 -4.81
CA ASN A 29 -5.86 12.55 -4.65
C ASN A 29 -5.37 12.26 -3.21
N ARG A 30 -6.16 11.51 -2.42
CA ARG A 30 -5.84 11.22 -1.00
C ARG A 30 -4.65 10.29 -0.81
N GLN A 31 -4.40 9.40 -1.77
CA GLN A 31 -3.30 8.44 -1.74
C GLN A 31 -3.24 7.68 -0.39
N PRO A 32 -4.31 6.95 -0.03
CA PRO A 32 -4.48 6.39 1.31
C PRO A 32 -3.56 5.19 1.58
N TRP A 33 -2.73 4.77 0.62
CA TRP A 33 -1.85 3.62 0.74
C TRP A 33 -0.60 3.89 1.58
N ARG A 34 -0.21 2.92 2.40
CA ARG A 34 1.07 2.83 3.09
C ARG A 34 1.70 1.48 2.78
N ILE A 35 3.01 1.44 2.60
CA ILE A 35 3.74 0.21 2.28
C ILE A 35 4.87 0.05 3.29
N VAL A 36 4.93 -1.11 3.94
CA VAL A 36 6.01 -1.48 4.84
C VAL A 36 6.77 -2.65 4.23
N LYS A 37 8.10 -2.54 4.19
CA LYS A 37 8.99 -3.58 3.66
C LYS A 37 9.61 -4.41 4.80
N CYS A 38 9.43 -5.73 4.73
CA CYS A 38 10.02 -6.71 5.64
C CYS A 38 10.75 -7.79 4.81
N GLY A 39 12.08 -7.74 4.76
CA GLY A 39 12.84 -8.61 3.86
C GLY A 39 12.45 -8.36 2.40
N SER A 40 12.02 -9.40 1.69
CA SER A 40 11.48 -9.32 0.32
C SER A 40 9.96 -9.07 0.26
N LEU A 41 9.28 -8.98 1.41
CA LEU A 41 7.83 -8.82 1.51
C LEU A 41 7.46 -7.33 1.55
N PHE A 42 6.39 -6.99 0.85
CA PHE A 42 5.83 -5.63 0.82
C PHE A 42 4.39 -5.68 1.32
N HIS A 43 4.19 -5.22 2.56
CA HIS A 43 2.90 -5.19 3.23
C HIS A 43 2.20 -3.87 2.93
N PHE A 44 0.99 -3.95 2.37
CA PHE A 44 0.15 -2.82 2.03
C PHE A 44 -0.91 -2.60 3.10
N TYR A 45 -1.08 -1.33 3.45
CA TYR A 45 -2.01 -0.87 4.46
C TYR A 45 -2.80 0.33 3.96
N LEU A 46 -4.09 0.34 4.27
CA LEU A 46 -4.99 1.43 3.98
C LEU A 46 -5.08 2.37 5.17
N LYS A 47 -4.70 3.64 5.00
CA LYS A 47 -4.88 4.69 5.99
C LYS A 47 -6.18 5.43 5.72
N HIS A 48 -7.21 5.15 6.52
CA HIS A 48 -8.51 5.76 6.34
C HIS A 48 -8.44 7.28 6.52
N SER A 49 -9.12 7.99 5.63
CA SER A 49 -9.32 9.43 5.75
C SER A 49 -10.65 9.70 6.44
N ARG A 50 -10.65 10.55 7.47
CA ARG A 50 -11.89 10.94 8.16
C ARG A 50 -12.87 11.56 7.16
N GLY A 51 -14.14 11.14 7.24
CA GLY A 51 -15.22 11.63 6.37
C GLY A 51 -15.29 11.01 4.97
N TYR A 52 -14.52 9.95 4.68
CA TYR A 52 -14.54 9.26 3.37
C TYR A 52 -15.20 7.87 3.39
N ALA A 53 -15.76 7.45 4.52
CA ALA A 53 -16.67 6.31 4.58
C ALA A 53 -18.06 6.78 4.11
N GLY A 54 -18.34 6.65 2.82
CA GLY A 54 -19.64 6.98 2.24
C GLY A 54 -20.58 5.77 2.20
N ASP A 55 -21.88 6.04 2.06
CA ASP A 55 -22.96 5.03 2.04
C ASP A 55 -22.89 4.04 0.87
N LYS A 56 -22.01 4.29 -0.12
CA LYS A 56 -21.88 3.49 -1.36
C LYS A 56 -20.70 2.50 -1.34
N GLY A 57 -20.16 2.22 -0.15
CA GLY A 57 -18.99 1.36 0.03
C GLY A 57 -17.68 2.13 0.15
N ASP A 58 -16.62 1.43 0.53
CA ASP A 58 -15.33 2.04 0.83
C ASP A 58 -14.53 2.29 -0.45
N ILE A 59 -14.66 3.49 -1.02
CA ILE A 59 -13.90 3.91 -2.20
C ILE A 59 -12.38 3.81 -1.97
N GLN A 60 -11.91 3.92 -0.72
CA GLN A 60 -10.48 3.86 -0.43
C GLN A 60 -9.92 2.44 -0.60
N LYS A 61 -10.78 1.39 -0.51
CA LYS A 61 -10.40 0.02 -0.89
C LYS A 61 -10.22 -0.12 -2.41
N VAL A 62 -10.98 0.63 -3.21
CA VAL A 62 -10.76 0.71 -4.67
C VAL A 62 -9.43 1.40 -4.96
N ASP A 63 -9.15 2.53 -4.32
CA ASP A 63 -7.86 3.23 -4.43
C ASP A 63 -6.68 2.32 -4.06
N MET A 64 -6.83 1.49 -3.02
CA MET A 64 -5.82 0.50 -2.65
C MET A 64 -5.61 -0.56 -3.74
N GLY A 65 -6.68 -1.04 -4.36
CA GLY A 65 -6.59 -1.98 -5.50
C GLY A 65 -5.82 -1.38 -6.68
N ILE A 66 -6.03 -0.10 -6.97
CA ILE A 66 -5.28 0.64 -8.01
C ILE A 66 -3.79 0.70 -7.63
N ALA A 67 -3.46 1.07 -6.39
CA ALA A 67 -2.08 1.10 -5.93
C ALA A 67 -1.39 -0.28 -6.02
N LEU A 68 -2.07 -1.35 -5.59
CA LEU A 68 -1.58 -2.72 -5.70
C LEU A 68 -1.29 -3.10 -7.15
N TYR A 69 -2.21 -2.81 -8.08
CA TYR A 69 -2.02 -3.06 -9.50
C TYR A 69 -0.79 -2.31 -10.04
N HIS A 70 -0.66 -1.01 -9.75
CA HIS A 70 0.48 -0.21 -10.21
C HIS A 70 1.82 -0.75 -9.67
N PHE A 71 1.87 -1.17 -8.41
CA PHE A 71 3.06 -1.78 -7.84
C PHE A 71 3.40 -3.09 -8.55
N MET A 72 2.44 -4.03 -8.61
CA MET A 72 2.64 -5.37 -9.16
C MET A 72 2.91 -5.36 -10.66
N ARG A 73 2.33 -4.41 -11.41
CA ARG A 73 2.58 -4.28 -12.85
C ARG A 73 4.06 -4.04 -13.15
N VAL A 74 4.74 -3.31 -12.27
CA VAL A 74 6.17 -3.00 -12.39
C VAL A 74 7.01 -4.05 -11.68
N ALA A 75 6.66 -4.45 -10.45
CA ALA A 75 7.46 -5.34 -9.62
C ALA A 75 7.33 -6.83 -10.00
N GLY A 76 6.17 -7.25 -10.49
CA GLY A 76 5.75 -8.65 -10.54
C GLY A 76 5.23 -9.13 -9.17
N GLY A 77 5.38 -10.43 -8.92
CA GLY A 77 4.98 -11.06 -7.65
C GLY A 77 3.51 -11.46 -7.59
N THR A 78 3.09 -11.96 -6.42
CA THR A 78 1.73 -12.42 -6.13
C THR A 78 1.21 -11.80 -4.86
N LEU A 79 -0.12 -11.71 -4.73
CA LEU A 79 -0.77 -11.25 -3.50
C LEU A 79 -0.98 -12.41 -2.54
N LYS A 80 -0.70 -12.17 -1.27
CA LYS A 80 -1.03 -13.07 -0.16
C LYS A 80 -1.61 -12.29 1.01
N ILE A 81 -2.48 -12.95 1.76
CA ILE A 81 -2.87 -12.50 3.11
C ILE A 81 -1.86 -13.12 4.07
N ALA A 82 -0.91 -12.29 4.50
CA ALA A 82 0.19 -12.63 5.40
C ALA A 82 0.50 -11.40 6.25
N ASP A 83 -0.39 -11.09 7.18
CA ASP A 83 -0.23 -9.94 8.08
C ASP A 83 0.94 -10.19 9.05
N PRO A 84 1.98 -9.34 9.05
CA PRO A 84 3.10 -9.47 9.98
C PRO A 84 2.74 -9.10 11.43
N GLY A 85 1.52 -8.62 11.72
CA GLY A 85 1.10 -8.25 13.07
C GLY A 85 1.83 -7.02 13.62
N LEU A 86 2.24 -6.11 12.74
CA LEU A 86 2.97 -4.89 13.12
C LEU A 86 2.05 -3.94 13.90
N ALA A 87 2.63 -3.20 14.85
CA ALA A 87 1.95 -2.04 15.41
C ALA A 87 1.71 -0.99 14.31
N VAL A 88 0.44 -0.63 14.09
CA VAL A 88 0.04 0.30 13.04
C VAL A 88 -0.54 1.60 13.63
N PRO A 89 -0.37 2.76 12.96
CA PRO A 89 -1.00 4.00 13.38
C PRO A 89 -2.55 3.91 13.40
N GLU A 90 -3.22 4.66 14.26
CA GLU A 90 -4.69 4.69 14.37
C GLU A 90 -5.41 4.84 13.02
N GLY A 91 -6.45 4.05 12.74
CA GLY A 91 -7.18 4.13 11.46
C GLY A 91 -6.40 3.61 10.26
N THR A 92 -5.44 2.71 10.49
CA THR A 92 -4.71 1.99 9.46
C THR A 92 -5.18 0.53 9.43
N GLU A 93 -5.65 0.08 8.28
CA GLU A 93 -6.14 -1.28 8.03
C GLU A 93 -5.09 -2.06 7.22
N TYR A 94 -4.76 -3.29 7.61
CA TYR A 94 -3.96 -4.19 6.77
C TYR A 94 -4.76 -4.64 5.54
N THR A 95 -4.14 -4.67 4.37
CA THR A 95 -4.81 -5.13 3.14
C THR A 95 -4.22 -6.43 2.60
N ALA A 96 -2.95 -6.42 2.21
CA ALA A 96 -2.33 -7.55 1.53
C ALA A 96 -0.81 -7.45 1.57
N THR A 97 -0.15 -8.54 1.21
CA THR A 97 1.31 -8.59 1.02
C THR A 97 1.64 -9.00 -0.40
N VAL A 98 2.53 -8.24 -1.05
CA VAL A 98 3.15 -8.65 -2.31
C VAL A 98 4.40 -9.46 -1.98
N VAL A 99 4.46 -10.67 -2.53
CA VAL A 99 5.59 -11.61 -2.40
C VAL A 99 6.15 -11.96 -3.78
N PHE A 100 7.46 -12.15 -3.86
CA PHE A 100 8.18 -12.54 -5.08
C PHE A 100 8.53 -14.02 -5.08
#